data_AF-A0A6N9C3Y8-F1
#
_entry.id   AF-A0A6N9C3Y8-F1
#
_cell.length_a   1.000
_cell.length_b   1.000
_cell.length_c   1.000
_cell.angle_alpha   90.00
_cell.angle_beta   90.00
_cell.angle_gamma   90.00
#
_symmetry.space_group_name_H-M   'P 1'
#
loop_
_entity.id
_entity.type
_entity.pdbx_description
1 polymer ?
#
loop_
_entity_poly.entity_id
_entity_poly.type
_entity_poly.pdbx_seq_one_letter_code
_entity_poly.pdbx_strand_id
1 'polypeptide(L)' 'MTPSKVADLTIDEFRDLVRAVVIQTLSEMLDDPDEGLELRDDFAEELQGSLAAVETGGKTVSVQQVDEKLGLTWLCII' A
#
# COMPACT_ATOMS: atom_id res chain seq x y z
N MET A 1 -14.84 12.74 33.12
CA MET A 1 -14.62 13.56 31.90
C MET A 1 -15.98 13.86 31.33
N THR A 2 -16.39 15.12 31.29
CA THR A 2 -17.64 15.52 30.62
C THR A 2 -17.48 15.35 29.11
N PRO A 3 -18.44 14.75 28.39
CA PRO A 3 -18.35 14.58 26.95
C PRO A 3 -18.45 15.94 26.25
N SER A 4 -17.45 16.27 25.44
CA SER A 4 -17.43 17.47 24.58
C SER A 4 -18.55 17.38 23.55
N LYS A 5 -19.32 18.46 23.32
CA LYS A 5 -20.34 18.47 22.26
C LYS A 5 -19.78 19.09 20.99
N VAL A 6 -20.21 18.59 19.84
CA VAL A 6 -19.87 19.17 18.53
C VAL A 6 -20.31 20.63 18.42
N ALA A 7 -21.41 20.98 19.11
CA ALA A 7 -21.95 22.35 19.15
C ALA A 7 -21.05 23.35 19.91
N ASP A 8 -20.06 22.88 20.66
CA ASP A 8 -19.14 23.72 21.41
C ASP A 8 -17.91 24.12 20.56
N LEU A 9 -17.80 23.61 19.32
CA LEU A 9 -16.69 23.91 18.41
C LEU A 9 -16.92 25.20 17.63
N THR A 10 -15.85 25.97 17.43
CA THR A 10 -15.82 27.02 16.42
C THR A 10 -15.84 26.42 15.00
N ILE A 11 -16.14 27.25 14.00
CA ILE A 11 -16.19 26.84 12.60
C ILE A 11 -14.83 26.29 12.13
N ASP A 12 -13.73 26.90 12.55
CA ASP A 12 -12.38 26.47 12.17
C ASP A 12 -12.03 25.12 12.81
N GLU A 13 -12.31 24.94 14.10
CA GLU A 13 -12.11 23.66 14.79
C GLU A 13 -12.96 22.54 14.18
N PHE A 14 -14.20 22.84 13.79
CA PHE A 14 -15.04 21.89 13.09
C PHE A 14 -14.49 21.52 11.71
N ARG A 15 -13.99 22.50 10.95
CA ARG A 15 -13.39 22.26 9.64
C ARG A 15 -12.16 21.36 9.74
N ASP A 16 -11.32 21.59 10.74
CA ASP A 16 -10.12 20.79 10.98
C ASP A 16 -10.46 19.37 11.43
N LEU A 17 -11.47 19.20 12.29
CA LEU A 17 -11.99 17.89 12.66
C LEU A 17 -12.49 17.11 11.45
N VAL A 18 -13.32 17.73 10.60
CA VAL A 18 -13.83 17.09 9.37
C VAL A 18 -12.69 16.70 8.44
N ARG A 19 -11.71 17.58 8.24
CA ARG A 19 -10.53 17.28 7.42
C ARG A 19 -9.76 16.09 7.96
N ALA A 20 -9.50 16.06 9.26
CA ALA A 20 -8.77 14.97 9.91
C ALA A 20 -9.49 13.63 9.71
N VAL A 21 -10.81 13.59 9.94
CA VAL A 21 -11.62 12.37 9.74
C VAL A 21 -11.58 11.92 8.28
N VAL A 22 -11.73 12.83 7.32
CA VAL A 22 -11.68 12.48 5.89
C VAL A 22 -10.31 11.92 5.50
N ILE A 23 -9.22 12.56 5.94
CA ILE A 23 -7.87 12.06 5.67
C ILE A 23 -7.69 10.67 6.27
N GLN A 24 -8.09 10.48 7.53
CA GLN A 24 -8.04 9.17 8.19
C GLN A 24 -8.80 8.10 7.38
N THR A 25 -10.05 8.36 7.01
CA THR A 25 -10.85 7.40 6.24
C THR A 25 -10.22 7.10 4.87
N LEU A 26 -9.69 8.12 4.20
CA LEU A 26 -9.02 7.90 2.92
C LEU A 26 -7.72 7.10 3.08
N SER A 27 -6.94 7.35 4.14
CA SER A 27 -5.77 6.55 4.47
C SER A 27 -6.14 5.10 4.74
N GLU A 28 -7.16 4.84 5.55
CA GLU A 28 -7.66 3.48 5.83
C GLU A 28 -8.19 2.77 4.57
N MET A 29 -8.75 3.52 3.60
CA MET A 29 -9.22 2.95 2.33
C MET A 29 -8.11 2.70 1.31
N LEU A 30 -7.02 3.46 1.39
CA LEU A 30 -5.88 3.39 0.48
C LEU A 30 -4.69 2.62 1.09
N ASP A 31 -4.89 2.05 2.27
CA ASP A 31 -3.90 1.24 2.95
C ASP A 31 -3.60 -0.03 2.16
N ASP A 32 -2.42 -0.60 2.38
CA ASP A 32 -1.99 -1.80 1.67
C ASP A 32 -2.93 -2.97 2.03
N PRO A 33 -3.69 -3.52 1.07
CA PRO A 33 -4.63 -4.61 1.34
C PRO A 33 -3.94 -5.89 1.81
N ASP A 34 -2.63 -6.01 1.58
CA ASP A 34 -1.83 -7.17 1.96
C ASP A 34 -1.10 -6.96 3.31
N GLU A 35 -1.25 -5.81 3.98
CA GLU A 35 -0.58 -5.54 5.24
C GLU A 35 -0.99 -6.54 6.34
N GLY A 36 0.01 -7.14 6.97
CA GLY A 36 -0.20 -8.11 8.05
C GLY A 36 -0.61 -9.52 7.59
N LEU A 37 -0.69 -9.77 6.28
CA LEU A 37 -0.91 -11.11 5.74
C LEU A 37 0.40 -11.91 5.67
N GLU A 38 0.31 -13.21 5.97
CA GLU A 38 1.41 -14.15 5.77
C GLU A 38 1.36 -14.73 4.34
N LEU A 39 2.54 -14.95 3.75
CA LEU A 39 2.64 -15.68 2.49
C LEU A 39 2.25 -17.14 2.71
N ARG A 40 1.52 -17.72 1.77
CA ARG A 40 1.28 -19.16 1.78
C ARG A 40 2.60 -19.91 1.56
N ASP A 41 2.77 -21.04 2.24
CA ASP A 41 4.00 -21.85 2.20
C ASP A 41 4.40 -22.22 0.77
N ASP A 42 3.43 -22.62 -0.07
CA ASP A 42 3.66 -22.98 -1.48
C ASP A 42 4.27 -21.83 -2.29
N PHE A 43 3.74 -20.63 -2.07
CA PHE A 43 4.18 -19.42 -2.76
C PHE A 43 5.53 -18.91 -2.22
N ALA A 44 5.77 -19.06 -0.92
CA ALA A 44 7.06 -18.73 -0.31
C ALA A 44 8.20 -19.63 -0.84
N GLU A 45 7.96 -20.94 -0.97
CA GLU A 45 8.92 -21.87 -1.56
C GLU A 45 9.21 -21.53 -3.04
N GLU A 46 8.18 -21.20 -3.83
CA GLU A 46 8.35 -20.77 -5.22
C GLU A 46 9.21 -19.51 -5.33
N LEU A 47 8.93 -18.50 -4.49
CA LEU A 47 9.71 -17.26 -4.43
C LEU A 47 11.18 -17.52 -4.08
N GLN A 48 11.45 -18.37 -3.10
CA GLN A 48 12.82 -18.75 -2.75
C GLN A 48 13.53 -19.43 -3.93
N GLY A 49 12.85 -20.31 -4.65
CA GLY A 49 13.39 -20.94 -5.85
C GLY A 49 13.70 -19.93 -6.95
N SER A 50 12.82 -18.95 -7.16
CA SER A 50 13.02 -17.86 -8.11
C SER A 50 14.23 -16.99 -7.75
N LEU A 51 14.37 -16.62 -6.48
CA LEU A 51 15.52 -15.85 -5.98
C LEU A 51 16.84 -16.61 -6.19
N ALA A 52 16.90 -17.89 -5.81
CA ALA A 52 18.08 -18.72 -6.02
C ALA A 52 18.44 -18.88 -7.51
N ALA A 53 17.43 -18.95 -8.39
CA ALA A 53 17.64 -18.98 -9.83
C ALA A 53 18.29 -17.68 -10.33
N VAL A 54 17.89 -16.52 -9.82
CA VAL A 54 18.51 -15.23 -10.16
C VAL A 54 19.95 -15.16 -9.62
N GLU A 55 20.17 -15.56 -8.37
CA GLU A 55 21.50 -15.55 -7.74
C GLU A 55 22.52 -16.44 -8.48
N THR A 56 22.06 -17.56 -9.04
CA THR A 56 22.90 -18.48 -9.82
C THR A 56 23.10 -18.05 -11.27
N GLY A 57 22.70 -16.83 -11.63
CA GLY A 57 22.86 -16.25 -12.98
C GLY A 57 21.77 -16.65 -13.96
N GLY A 58 20.61 -17.06 -13.45
CA GLY A 58 19.42 -17.36 -14.23
C GLY A 58 18.93 -16.16 -15.04
N LYS A 59 18.12 -16.46 -16.04
CA LYS A 59 17.63 -15.46 -17.00
C LYS A 59 16.68 -14.47 -16.31
N THR A 60 17.08 -13.21 -16.25
CA THR A 60 16.21 -12.10 -15.86
C THR A 60 15.69 -11.37 -17.10
N VAL A 61 14.63 -10.58 -16.91
CA VAL A 61 14.10 -9.66 -17.93
C VAL A 61 14.21 -8.25 -17.38
N SER A 62 14.44 -7.27 -18.26
CA SER A 62 14.48 -5.88 -17.80
C SER A 62 13.07 -5.40 -17.46
N VAL A 63 12.96 -4.41 -16.57
CA VAL A 63 11.68 -3.80 -16.21
C VAL A 63 10.95 -3.31 -17.46
N GLN A 64 11.65 -2.65 -18.39
CA GLN A 64 11.05 -2.15 -19.64
C GLN A 64 10.41 -3.27 -20.48
N GLN A 65 11.01 -4.47 -20.50
CA GLN A 65 10.44 -5.62 -21.20
C GLN A 65 9.16 -6.14 -20.51
N VAL A 66 9.09 -6.03 -19.18
CA VAL A 66 7.89 -6.37 -18.41
C VAL A 66 6.77 -5.36 -18.71
N ASP A 67 7.11 -4.07 -18.78
CA ASP A 67 6.19 -2.96 -19.04
C ASP A 67 5.52 -3.12 -20.41
N GLU A 68 6.33 -3.31 -21.45
CA GLU A 68 5.85 -3.52 -22.81
C GLU A 68 4.97 -4.77 -22.93
N LYS A 69 5.33 -5.84 -22.22
CA LYS A 69 4.59 -7.11 -22.28
C LYS A 69 3.26 -7.07 -21.53
N LEU A 70 3.21 -6.37 -20.39
CA LEU A 70 2.04 -6.33 -19.51
C LEU A 70 1.21 -5.05 -19.66
N GLY A 71 1.66 -4.09 -20.47
CA GLY A 71 1.00 -2.79 -20.65
C GLY A 71 1.04 -1.94 -19.38
N LEU A 72 2.06 -2.12 -18.54
CA LEU A 72 2.18 -1.43 -17.26
C LEU A 72 2.95 -0.12 -17.42
N THR A 73 2.54 0.92 -16.71
CA THR A 73 3.34 2.14 -16.51
C THR A 73 3.76 2.15 -15.06
N TRP A 74 5.04 1.86 -14.77
CA TRP A 74 5.52 1.88 -13.39
C TRP A 74 5.60 3.31 -12.88
N LEU A 75 4.64 3.69 -12.06
CA LEU A 75 4.78 4.80 -11.14
C LEU A 75 5.51 4.26 -9.91
N CYS A 76 6.83 4.44 -9.88
CA CYS A 76 7.57 4.23 -8.64
C CYS A 76 7.17 5.38 -7.70
N ILE A 77 6.11 5.17 -6.93
CA ILE A 77 5.71 6.05 -5.84
C ILE A 77 6.65 5.69 -4.69
N ILE A 78 7.75 6.42 -4.58
CA ILE A 78 8.67 6.40 -3.44
C ILE A 78 8.12 7.33 -2.37
#